data_AF-A0A536R3E7-F1
#
_entry.id   AF-A0A536R3E7-F1
#
_cell.length_a   1.000
_cell.length_b   1.000
_cell.length_c   1.000
_cell.angle_alpha   90.00
_cell.angle_beta   90.00
_cell.angle_gamma   90.00
#
_symmetry.space_group_name_H-M   'P 1'
#
loop_
_entity.id
_entity.type
_entity.pdbx_description
1 polymer ?
#
loop_
_entity_poly.entity_id
_entity_poly.type
_entity_poly.pdbx_seq_one_letter_code
_entity_poly.pdbx_strand_id
1 'polypeptide(L)'
;MSEAIVLAISAENAEAILSGERDRDHRRFPPKKLPARAYLAVVGTGSVIGECHLGEPERNTAKGWALPVTKPRRYRTPRPVTDYGLARIPRSFRYVEEG
;
A
#
# COMPACT_ATOMS: atom_id res chain seq x y z
N MET A 1 12.26 5.68 -15.00
CA MET A 1 11.22 6.18 -14.06
C MET A 1 10.90 5.02 -13.14
N SER A 2 11.01 5.21 -11.83
CA SER A 2 10.63 4.18 -10.86
C SER A 2 9.10 4.14 -10.74
N GLU A 3 8.56 2.94 -10.67
CA GLU A 3 7.11 2.74 -10.49
C GLU A 3 6.82 2.53 -9.00
N ALA A 4 5.82 3.24 -8.51
CA ALA A 4 5.25 3.04 -7.18
C ALA A 4 3.86 2.40 -7.31
N ILE A 5 3.27 2.04 -6.17
CA ILE A 5 1.98 1.36 -6.10
C ILE A 5 1.05 2.20 -5.24
N VAL A 6 -0.15 2.52 -5.74
CA VAL A 6 -1.26 2.91 -4.87
C VAL A 6 -1.96 1.62 -4.43
N LEU A 7 -1.85 1.32 -3.14
CA LEU A 7 -2.34 0.10 -2.50
C LEU A 7 -3.67 0.38 -1.79
N ALA A 8 -4.73 -0.30 -2.21
CA ALA A 8 -6.01 -0.25 -1.50
C ALA A 8 -5.92 -1.09 -0.23
N ILE A 9 -6.28 -0.49 0.91
CA ILE A 9 -6.15 -1.08 2.23
C ILE A 9 -7.31 -0.64 3.13
N SER A 10 -7.67 -1.46 4.13
CA SER A 10 -8.64 -1.05 5.15
C SER A 10 -8.02 -0.04 6.13
N ALA A 11 -8.85 0.77 6.78
CA ALA A 11 -8.37 1.74 7.76
C ALA A 11 -7.57 1.07 8.90
N GLU A 12 -8.09 -0.05 9.42
CA GLU A 12 -7.45 -0.85 10.48
C GLU A 12 -6.06 -1.36 10.07
N ASN A 13 -5.92 -1.98 8.90
CA ASN A 13 -4.62 -2.50 8.46
C ASN A 13 -3.64 -1.37 8.14
N ALA A 14 -4.13 -0.25 7.61
CA ALA A 14 -3.29 0.91 7.34
C ALA A 14 -2.78 1.53 8.65
N GLU A 15 -3.64 1.63 9.66
CA GLU A 15 -3.26 2.09 11.00
C GLU A 15 -2.18 1.19 11.61
N ALA A 16 -2.41 -0.13 11.62
CA ALA A 16 -1.47 -1.10 12.17
C ALA A 16 -0.10 -1.09 11.46
N ILE A 17 -0.08 -0.90 10.13
CA ILE A 17 1.19 -0.74 9.38
C ILE A 17 1.89 0.55 9.78
N LEU A 18 1.15 1.66 9.83
CA LEU A 18 1.72 2.99 10.07
C LEU A 18 2.13 3.22 11.52
N SER A 19 1.56 2.48 12.48
CA SER A 19 1.98 2.44 13.88
C SER A 19 3.15 1.48 14.12
N GLY A 20 3.43 0.58 13.18
CA GLY A 20 4.46 -0.46 13.30
C GLY A 20 3.99 -1.73 14.03
N GLU A 21 2.72 -1.80 14.44
CA GLU A 21 2.10 -3.02 15.00
C GLU A 21 2.05 -4.17 13.99
N ARG A 22 2.09 -3.85 12.70
CA ARG A 22 2.04 -4.81 11.60
C ARG A 22 3.20 -4.61 10.64
N ASP A 23 3.98 -5.67 10.46
CA ASP A 23 5.16 -5.73 9.60
C ASP A 23 4.92 -6.41 8.25
N ARG A 24 3.67 -6.85 7.96
CA ARG A 24 3.34 -7.62 6.75
C ARG A 24 1.98 -7.26 6.15
N ASP A 25 1.94 -6.97 4.85
CA ASP A 25 0.70 -6.93 4.07
C ASP A 25 0.41 -8.32 3.48
N HIS A 26 -0.85 -8.76 3.50
CA HIS A 26 -1.21 -10.09 3.00
C HIS A 26 -2.07 -9.95 1.73
N ARG A 27 -1.65 -10.60 0.64
CA ARG A 27 -2.31 -10.51 -0.66
C ARG A 27 -2.51 -11.87 -1.29
N ARG A 28 -3.74 -12.15 -1.73
CA ARG A 28 -4.02 -13.33 -2.58
C ARG A 28 -3.25 -13.26 -3.91
N PHE A 29 -3.20 -12.07 -4.51
CA PHE A 29 -2.48 -11.78 -5.75
C PHE A 29 -1.57 -10.57 -5.54
N PRO A 30 -0.28 -10.79 -5.22
CA PRO A 30 0.65 -9.70 -4.98
C PRO A 30 0.98 -8.92 -6.26
N PRO A 31 1.40 -7.65 -6.15
CA PRO A 31 2.01 -6.93 -7.26
C PRO A 31 3.19 -7.71 -7.86
N LYS A 32 3.31 -7.68 -9.18
CA LYS A 32 4.38 -8.38 -9.92
C LYS A 32 5.72 -7.66 -9.87
N LYS A 33 5.71 -6.35 -9.61
CA LYS A 33 6.92 -5.51 -9.54
C LYS A 33 7.15 -5.14 -8.07
N LEU A 34 7.88 -6.00 -7.38
CA LEU A 34 8.30 -5.85 -5.99
C LEU A 34 9.83 -6.09 -5.93
N PRO A 35 10.56 -5.46 -5.00
CA PRO A 35 10.09 -4.53 -3.99
C PRO A 35 9.67 -3.17 -4.58
N ALA A 36 8.71 -2.50 -3.94
CA ALA A 36 8.20 -1.20 -4.42
C ALA A 36 7.68 -0.31 -3.28
N ARG A 37 7.69 1.01 -3.50
CA ARG A 37 6.97 1.95 -2.64
C ARG A 37 5.46 1.76 -2.82
N ALA A 38 4.74 1.72 -1.71
CA ALA A 38 3.30 1.60 -1.66
C ALA A 38 2.67 2.77 -0.91
N TYR A 39 1.85 3.55 -1.62
CA TYR A 39 0.97 4.57 -1.07
C TYR A 39 -0.31 3.91 -0.53
N LEU A 40 -0.59 4.09 0.75
CA LEU A 40 -1.68 3.41 1.46
C LEU A 40 -3.00 4.19 1.29
N ALA A 41 -3.79 3.78 0.30
CA ALA A 41 -5.11 4.33 0.01
C ALA A 41 -6.21 3.62 0.81
N VAL A 42 -6.86 4.34 1.73
CA VAL A 42 -7.88 3.75 2.60
C VAL A 42 -9.20 3.64 1.85
N VAL A 43 -9.68 2.41 1.67
CA VAL A 43 -10.93 2.14 0.95
C VAL A 43 -12.11 2.94 1.50
N GLY A 44 -12.94 3.49 0.62
CA GLY A 44 -14.09 4.32 0.98
C GLY A 44 -13.79 5.79 1.33
N THR A 45 -12.52 6.19 1.43
CA THR A 45 -12.14 7.56 1.85
C THR A 45 -11.67 8.47 0.71
N GLY A 46 -11.34 7.90 -0.46
CA GLY A 46 -10.70 8.64 -1.55
C GLY A 46 -9.29 9.16 -1.25
N SER A 47 -8.68 8.76 -0.12
CA SER A 47 -7.46 9.37 0.40
C SER A 47 -6.34 8.37 0.66
N VAL A 48 -5.11 8.82 0.45
CA VAL A 48 -3.85 8.19 0.85
C VAL A 48 -3.38 8.80 2.17
N ILE A 49 -3.17 7.97 3.18
CA ILE A 49 -2.84 8.44 4.55
C ILE A 49 -1.37 8.28 4.94
N GLY A 50 -0.59 7.62 4.09
CA GLY A 50 0.81 7.34 4.32
C GLY A 50 1.38 6.43 3.25
N GLU A 51 2.60 5.98 3.49
CA GLU A 51 3.35 5.14 2.58
C GLU A 51 4.19 4.10 3.34
N CYS A 52 4.60 3.05 2.64
CA CYS A 52 5.61 2.11 3.09
C CYS A 52 6.37 1.51 1.89
N HIS A 53 7.35 0.66 2.15
CA HIS A 53 7.95 -0.19 1.13
C HIS A 53 7.45 -1.63 1.31
N LEU A 54 6.92 -2.21 0.24
CA LEU A 54 6.57 -3.62 0.15
C LEU A 54 7.76 -4.41 -0.39
N GLY A 55 8.13 -5.46 0.32
CA GLY A 55 9.12 -6.47 -0.11
C GLY A 55 8.54 -7.52 -1.05
N GLU A 56 9.39 -8.45 -1.46
CA GLU A 56 8.99 -9.61 -2.27
C GLU A 56 8.07 -10.57 -1.49
N PRO A 57 7.20 -11.34 -2.16
CA PRO A 57 6.39 -12.37 -1.51
C PRO A 57 7.25 -13.45 -0.86
N GLU A 58 7.12 -13.62 0.46
CA GLU A 58 7.92 -14.62 1.20
C GLU A 58 7.20 -15.96 1.33
N ARG A 59 6.05 -15.97 2.01
CA ARG A 59 5.32 -17.19 2.38
C ARG A 59 3.87 -17.08 1.97
N ASN A 60 3.32 -18.18 1.44
CA ASN A 60 1.90 -18.29 1.19
C ASN A 60 1.20 -18.88 2.43
N THR A 61 0.23 -18.13 2.96
CA THR A 61 -0.53 -18.48 4.17
C THR A 61 -2.01 -18.68 3.82
N ALA A 62 -2.82 -19.08 4.80
CA ALA A 62 -4.28 -19.09 4.64
C ALA A 62 -4.86 -17.70 4.28
N LYS A 63 -4.14 -16.61 4.56
CA LYS A 63 -4.51 -15.22 4.24
C LYS A 63 -3.91 -14.73 2.91
N GLY A 64 -3.20 -15.57 2.17
CA GLY A 64 -2.47 -15.24 0.95
C GLY A 64 -0.96 -15.05 1.18
N TRP A 65 -0.28 -14.48 0.19
CA TRP A 65 1.14 -14.18 0.23
C TRP A 65 1.44 -13.05 1.22
N ALA A 66 2.38 -13.30 2.12
CA ALA A 66 2.91 -12.30 3.03
C ALA A 66 3.98 -11.45 2.32
N LEU A 67 3.75 -10.14 2.29
CA LEU A 67 4.66 -9.12 1.77
C LEU A 67 5.27 -8.37 2.97
N PRO A 68 6.59 -8.43 3.18
CA PRO A 68 7.25 -7.64 4.22
C PRO A 68 7.00 -6.15 4.02
N VAL A 69 6.73 -5.44 5.11
CA VAL A 69 6.52 -4.00 5.13
C VAL A 69 7.70 -3.36 5.85
N THR A 70 8.32 -2.38 5.21
CA THR A 70 9.40 -1.59 5.81
C THR A 70 9.18 -0.10 5.59
N LYS A 71 9.87 0.73 6.37
CA LYS A 71 9.83 2.19 6.29
C LYS A 71 8.39 2.77 6.28
N PRO A 72 7.50 2.35 7.20
CA PRO A 72 6.18 2.95 7.28
C PRO A 72 6.31 4.45 7.61
N ARG A 73 5.56 5.28 6.90
CA ARG A 73 5.52 6.73 7.11
C ARG A 73 4.09 7.24 7.01
N ARG A 74 3.58 7.76 8.12
CA ARG A 74 2.29 8.46 8.16
C ARG A 74 2.43 9.86 7.60
N TYR A 75 1.45 10.30 6.82
CA TYR A 75 1.35 11.69 6.42
C TYR A 75 0.68 12.52 7.51
N ARG A 76 1.18 13.76 7.69
CA ARG A 76 0.54 14.73 8.59
C ARG A 76 -0.89 15.05 8.17
N THR A 77 -1.12 15.12 6.86
CA THR A 77 -2.42 15.37 6.25
C THR A 77 -2.64 14.33 5.16
N PRO A 78 -3.80 13.62 5.15
CA PRO A 78 -4.15 12.73 4.05
C PRO A 78 -4.13 13.44 2.70
N ARG A 79 -3.66 12.76 1.66
CA ARG A 79 -3.62 13.27 0.29
C ARG A 79 -4.73 12.63 -0.54
N PRO A 80 -5.46 13.36 -1.39
CA PRO A 80 -6.45 12.75 -2.27
C PRO A 80 -5.77 11.81 -3.27
N VAL A 81 -6.47 10.74 -3.65
CA VAL A 81 -5.94 9.74 -4.59
C VAL A 81 -5.68 10.31 -6.00
N THR A 82 -6.29 11.45 -6.32
CA THR A 82 -6.08 12.20 -7.57
C THR A 82 -4.67 12.76 -7.70
N ASP A 83 -3.97 13.04 -6.59
CA ASP A 83 -2.57 13.49 -6.60
C ASP A 83 -1.62 12.41 -7.15
N TYR A 84 -2.08 11.16 -7.21
CA TYR A 84 -1.34 10.01 -7.74
C TYR A 84 -1.82 9.62 -9.15
N GLY A 85 -2.55 10.50 -9.84
CA GLY A 85 -3.04 10.25 -11.20
C GLY A 85 -4.21 9.27 -11.30
N LEU A 86 -4.91 9.01 -10.20
CA LEU A 86 -6.05 8.10 -10.15
C LEU A 86 -7.36 8.83 -9.88
N ALA A 87 -8.39 8.54 -10.68
CA ALA A 87 -9.73 9.11 -10.46
C ALA A 87 -10.46 8.51 -9.22
N ARG A 88 -10.05 7.31 -8.77
CA ARG A 88 -10.61 6.63 -7.60
C ARG A 88 -9.63 5.61 -7.03
N ILE A 89 -9.87 5.20 -5.78
CA ILE A 89 -9.11 4.12 -5.14
C ILE A 89 -9.28 2.81 -5.93
N PRO A 90 -8.18 2.08 -6.22
CA PRO A 90 -8.25 0.80 -6.93
C PRO A 90 -8.89 -0.29 -6.05
N ARG A 91 -9.32 -1.42 -6.65
CA ARG A 91 -9.87 -2.54 -5.85
C ARG A 91 -8.81 -3.31 -5.07
N SER A 92 -7.56 -3.32 -5.56
CA SER A 92 -6.44 -4.01 -4.89
C SER A 92 -5.21 -3.10 -4.92
N PHE A 93 -4.69 -2.82 -6.12
CA PHE A 93 -3.60 -1.87 -6.31
C PHE A 93 -3.57 -1.35 -7.76
N ARG A 94 -2.82 -0.27 -7.99
CA ARG A 94 -2.44 0.22 -9.33
C ARG A 94 -1.00 0.71 -9.30
N TYR A 95 -0.27 0.50 -10.39
CA TYR A 95 1.02 1.13 -10.60
C TYR A 95 0.82 2.59 -10.98
N VAL A 96 1.69 3.44 -10.45
CA VAL A 96 1.76 4.88 -10.72
C VAL A 96 3.22 5.27 -10.89
N GLU A 97 3.46 6.39 -11.54
CA GLU A 97 4.81 6.97 -11.59
C GLU A 97 5.18 7.48 -10.18
N GLU A 98 6.43 7.26 -9.79
CA GLU A 98 6.94 7.87 -8.56
C GLU A 98 7.09 9.37 -8.78
N GLY A 99 6.33 10.16 -8.02
CA GLY A 99 6.37 11.63 -8.02
C GLY A 99 7.29 12.21 -6.96
#